data_AF-A0A9D7K1S5-F1
#
_entry.id   AF-A0A9D7K1S5-F1
#
_cell.length_a   1.000
_cell.length_b   1.000
_cell.length_c   1.000
_cell.angle_alpha   90.00
_cell.angle_beta   90.00
_cell.angle_gamma   90.00
#
_symmetry.space_group_name_H-M   'P 1'
#
loop_
_entity.id
_entity.type
_entity.pdbx_description
1 polymer ?
#
loop_
_entity_poly.entity_id
_entity_poly.type
_entity_poly.pdbx_seq_one_letter_code
_entity_poly.pdbx_strand_id
1 'polypeptide(L)' 'MPLTLTPNFSEPGKRYFRAFSPGDDFYEMLIDAHRDLSDEQSAMLNAKLILLLANQIGDLTLLRAALAQARDRA' A
#
# COMPACT_ATOMS: atom_id res chain seq x y z
N MET A 1 -12.62 8.62 -5.41
CA MET A 1 -12.34 8.63 -3.97
C MET A 1 -11.25 9.67 -3.75
N PRO A 2 -11.32 10.60 -2.79
CA PRO A 2 -10.19 11.47 -2.52
C PRO A 2 -9.04 10.63 -1.93
N LEU A 3 -7.79 10.96 -2.28
CA LEU A 3 -6.65 10.40 -1.56
C LEU A 3 -6.73 10.85 -0.11
N THR A 4 -6.49 9.92 0.83
CA THR A 4 -6.31 10.27 2.23
C THR A 4 -4.96 10.94 2.37
N LEU A 5 -4.95 12.26 2.60
CA LEU A 5 -3.73 13.06 2.79
C LEU A 5 -3.30 13.16 4.26
N THR A 6 -4.11 12.59 5.16
CA THR A 6 -3.84 12.51 6.60
C THR A 6 -3.26 11.15 6.95
N PRO A 7 -2.45 11.01 8.01
CA PRO A 7 -1.96 9.72 8.46
C PRO A 7 -3.11 8.74 8.74
N ASN A 8 -3.08 7.58 8.08
CA ASN A 8 -4.14 6.56 8.12
C ASN A 8 -3.63 5.16 8.50
N PHE A 9 -2.32 4.97 8.56
CA PHE A 9 -1.71 3.72 9.03
C PHE A 9 -1.81 3.63 10.56
N SER A 10 -2.15 2.45 11.05
CA SER A 10 -2.22 2.16 12.49
C SER A 10 -2.13 0.66 12.75
N GLU A 11 -1.69 0.29 13.93
CA GLU A 11 -1.69 -1.09 14.42
C GLU A 11 -2.61 -1.18 15.66
N PRO A 12 -3.57 -2.12 15.72
CA PRO A 12 -4.44 -2.28 16.88
C PRO A 12 -3.65 -2.46 18.17
N GLY A 13 -3.91 -1.61 19.17
CA GLY A 13 -3.25 -1.68 20.48
C GLY A 13 -1.87 -1.02 20.56
N LYS A 14 -1.30 -0.54 19.44
CA LYS A 14 -0.02 0.20 19.42
C LYS A 14 -0.29 1.70 19.44
N ARG A 15 0.29 2.41 20.40
CA ARG A 15 0.24 3.88 20.47
C ARG A 15 1.54 4.46 19.92
N TYR A 16 1.44 5.13 18.77
CA TYR A 16 2.58 5.80 18.18
C TYR A 16 2.75 7.20 18.77
N PHE A 17 4.00 7.59 19.05
CA PHE A 17 4.33 8.93 19.53
C PHE A 17 4.25 9.98 18.41
N ARG A 18 4.51 9.58 17.16
CA ARG A 18 4.36 10.42 15.96
C ARG A 18 3.36 9.76 15.01
N ALA A 19 2.43 10.54 14.48
CA ALA A 19 1.36 10.03 13.61
C ALA A 19 1.86 9.41 12.30
N PHE A 20 3.07 9.78 11.83
CA PHE A 20 3.65 9.29 10.57
C PHE A 20 4.46 7.99 10.73
N SER A 21 4.88 7.65 11.95
CA SER A 21 5.69 6.45 12.22
C SER A 21 5.09 5.13 11.70
N PRO A 22 3.78 4.86 11.81
CA PRO A 22 3.21 3.64 11.22
C PRO A 22 3.34 3.57 9.69
N GLY A 23 3.31 4.73 9.03
CA GLY A 23 3.55 4.81 7.59
C GLY A 23 5.01 4.54 7.25
N ASP A 24 5.93 5.15 8.02
CA ASP A 24 7.37 4.92 7.88
C ASP A 24 7.72 3.43 8.08
N ASP A 25 7.17 2.80 9.12
CA ASP A 25 7.32 1.36 9.39
C ASP A 25 6.86 0.51 8.18
N PHE A 26 5.73 0.85 7.56
CA PHE A 26 5.25 0.15 6.38
C PHE A 26 6.13 0.38 5.15
N TYR A 27 6.61 1.61 4.93
CA TYR A 27 7.54 1.90 3.84
C TYR A 27 8.87 1.16 4.00
N GLU A 28 9.40 1.05 5.21
CA GLU A 28 10.59 0.26 5.51
C GLU A 28 10.36 -1.22 5.17
N MET A 29 9.24 -1.80 5.61
CA MET A 29 8.88 -3.18 5.28
C MET A 29 8.75 -3.42 3.76
N LEU A 30 8.20 -2.46 3.01
CA LEU A 30 8.13 -2.54 1.55
C LEU A 30 9.52 -2.52 0.92
N ILE A 31 10.39 -1.58 1.32
CA ILE A 31 11.76 -1.48 0.80
C ILE A 31 12.51 -2.79 1.05
N ASP A 32 12.41 -3.33 2.27
CA ASP A 32 13.06 -4.57 2.64
C ASP A 32 12.53 -5.77 1.85
N ALA A 33 11.22 -5.81 1.55
CA ALA A 33 10.64 -6.85 0.71
C ALA A 33 11.18 -6.85 -0.73
N HIS A 34 11.67 -5.71 -1.21
CA HIS A 34 12.28 -5.57 -2.53
C HIS A 34 13.80 -5.78 -2.54
N ARG A 35 14.44 -5.92 -1.37
CA ARG A 35 15.89 -6.09 -1.27
C ARG A 35 16.32 -7.38 -1.96
N ASP A 36 17.46 -7.31 -2.65
CA ASP A 36 18.08 -8.43 -3.37
C ASP A 36 17.25 -9.03 -4.53
N LEU A 37 16.16 -8.36 -4.94
CA LEU A 37 15.37 -8.74 -6.11
C LEU A 37 15.86 -8.04 -7.38
N SER A 38 15.78 -8.72 -8.52
CA SER A 38 15.89 -8.07 -9.84
C SER A 38 14.67 -7.19 -10.10
N ASP A 39 14.76 -6.31 -11.10
CA ASP A 39 13.65 -5.45 -11.52
C ASP A 39 12.40 -6.27 -11.88
N GLU A 40 12.56 -7.40 -12.57
CA GLU A 40 11.46 -8.30 -12.93
C GLU A 40 10.82 -8.97 -11.71
N GLN A 41 11.66 -9.40 -10.75
CA GLN A 41 11.18 -9.99 -9.50
C GLN A 41 10.45 -8.96 -8.64
N SER A 42 10.96 -7.74 -8.58
CA SER A 42 10.36 -6.59 -7.92
C SER A 42 8.99 -6.25 -8.53
N ALA A 43 8.89 -6.21 -9.86
CA ALA A 43 7.61 -6.01 -10.55
C ALA A 43 6.61 -7.14 -10.26
N MET A 44 7.08 -8.39 -10.23
CA MET A 44 6.25 -9.55 -9.88
C MET A 44 5.76 -9.50 -8.42
N LEU A 45 6.60 -9.05 -7.48
CA LEU A 45 6.22 -8.83 -6.09
C LEU A 45 5.08 -7.81 -6.00
N ASN A 46 5.23 -6.66 -6.66
CA ASN A 46 4.21 -5.63 -6.70
C ASN A 46 2.88 -6.13 -7.28
N ALA A 47 2.92 -6.88 -8.39
CA ALA A 47 1.72 -7.47 -8.97
C ALA A 47 1.00 -8.42 -7.99
N LYS A 48 1.75 -9.29 -7.31
CA LYS A 48 1.19 -10.19 -6.28
C LYS A 48 0.61 -9.42 -5.10
N LEU A 49 1.32 -8.41 -4.60
CA LEU A 49 0.88 -7.58 -3.49
C LEU A 49 -0.45 -6.87 -3.83
N ILE A 50 -0.57 -6.29 -5.03
CA ILE A 50 -1.82 -5.66 -5.50
C ILE A 50 -2.99 -6.65 -5.46
N LEU A 51 -2.79 -7.89 -5.94
CA LEU A 51 -3.84 -8.91 -5.93
C LEU A 51 -4.23 -9.34 -4.51
N LEU A 52 -3.26 -9.50 -3.61
CA LEU A 52 -3.51 -9.84 -2.21
C LEU A 52 -4.29 -8.73 -1.49
N LEU A 53 -3.90 -7.46 -1.69
CA LEU A 53 -4.60 -6.31 -1.14
C LEU A 53 -6.02 -6.18 -1.72
N ALA A 54 -6.18 -6.41 -3.02
CA ALA A 54 -7.50 -6.40 -3.65
C ALA A 54 -8.42 -7.49 -3.07
N ASN A 55 -7.89 -8.68 -2.81
CA ASN A 55 -8.61 -9.76 -2.14
C ASN A 55 -9.00 -9.37 -0.70
N GLN A 56 -8.11 -8.74 0.05
CA GLN A 56 -8.39 -8.30 1.43
C GLN A 56 -9.46 -7.19 1.48
N ILE A 57 -9.47 -6.30 0.50
CA ILE A 57 -10.46 -5.20 0.40
C ILE A 57 -11.84 -5.73 0.01
N GLY A 58 -11.93 -6.62 -0.99
CA GLY A 58 -13.18 -7.29 -1.40
C GLY A 58 -14.27 -6.40 -2.04
N ASP A 59 -14.17 -5.07 -1.95
CA ASP A 59 -15.14 -4.12 -2.51
C ASP A 59 -14.76 -3.68 -3.94
N LEU A 60 -15.50 -4.20 -4.93
CA LEU A 60 -15.32 -3.86 -6.34
C LEU A 60 -15.55 -2.37 -6.67
N THR A 61 -16.39 -1.66 -5.93
CA THR A 61 -16.63 -0.22 -6.14
C THR A 61 -15.40 0.57 -5.76
N LEU A 62 -14.81 0.24 -4.61
CA LEU A 62 -13.58 0.87 -4.12
C LEU A 62 -12.40 0.55 -5.04
N LEU A 63 -12.26 -0.71 -5.48
CA LEU A 63 -11.21 -1.13 -6.41
C LEU A 63 -11.32 -0.43 -7.78
N ARG A 64 -12.53 -0.29 -8.35
CA ARG A 64 -12.74 0.48 -9.59
C ARG A 64 -12.35 1.94 -9.43
N ALA A 65 -12.73 2.56 -8.31
CA ALA A 65 -12.38 3.95 -8.03
C ALA A 65 -10.86 4.16 -7.82
N ALA A 66 -10.16 3.17 -7.25
CA ALA A 66 -8.71 3.19 -7.11
C ALA A 66 -8.02 3.07 -8.48
N LEU A 67 -8.44 2.13 -9.33
CA LEU A 67 -7.90 1.97 -10.68
C LEU A 67 -8.11 3.22 -11.55
N ALA A 68 -9.28 3.84 -11.47
CA ALA A 68 -9.56 5.07 -12.20
C ALA A 68 -8.59 6.20 -11.81
N GLN A 69 -8.33 6.37 -10.51
CA GLN A 69 -7.37 7.38 -10.04
C GLN A 69 -5.92 7.08 -10.40
N ALA A 70 -5.52 5.80 -10.32
CA ALA A 70 -4.16 5.40 -10.70
C ALA A 70 -3.87 5.69 -12.18
N ARG A 71 -4.88 5.57 -13.06
CA ARG A 71 -4.77 5.91 -14.49
C ARG A 71 -4.75 7.40 -14.77
N ASP A 72 -5.45 8.19 -13.96
CA ASP A 72 -5.57 9.65 -14.15
C ASP A 72 -4.33 10.41 -13.66
N ARG A 73 -3.55 9.81 -12.75
CA ARG A 73 -2.33 10.40 -12.17
C ARG A 73 -1.02 9.80 -12.70
N ALA A 74 -1.09 8.99 -13.76
CA ALA A 74 0.07 8.37 -14.41
C ALA A 74 0.51 9.15 -15.65
#